data_AF-A0A1F9ZLU2-F1
#
_entry.id   AF-A0A1F9ZLU2-F1
#
_cell.length_a   1.000
_cell.length_b   1.000
_cell.length_c   1.000
_cell.angle_alpha   90.00
_cell.angle_beta   90.00
_cell.angle_gamma   90.00
#
_symmetry.space_group_name_H-M   'P 1'
#
loop_
_entity.id
_entity.type
_entity.pdbx_description
1 polymer ?
#
loop_
_entity_poly.entity_id
_entity_poly.type
_entity_poly.pdbx_seq_one_letter_code
_entity_poly.pdbx_strand_id
1 'polypeptide(L)'
;MKTEQKQAKKAPEGKSYDEIRKKIANGDVVVMTAEEFKEFVRGNGTKKAAKEVDVVTTGTFGAMCSSGAYFNFGHADPPIKMNKVWLDGIPAYAGIAAVDAYLGATELDESNNMLHGGAHVIEDLVKGKAVRLKATAYGTDCYPRKEIDTYISLKTVNQAVMFNMRNCYQNYATGTNSSARTLYTYMGKLLPEFGNATFSSAGEISPLMNDPYYRTIGIGTRIFLGGAQGFVIWEGTQFNPGVPRTPDGVPKRPAGSLAVIGDLKQMSPDFVRGLTFARYGTSLGVGIGVAIPILDEEMAKHCAVTNDKIITAVFDYSQPTRSRAVLR
;
A
#
# COMPACT_ATOMS: atom_id res chain seq x y z
N MET A 1 -44.72 -8.22 45.53
CA MET A 1 -44.71 -8.20 44.05
C MET A 1 -44.00 -6.95 43.59
N LYS A 2 -42.70 -7.04 43.26
CA LYS A 2 -41.94 -5.97 42.61
C LYS A 2 -41.80 -6.37 41.15
N THR A 3 -42.40 -5.59 40.27
CA THR A 3 -42.42 -5.80 38.83
C THR A 3 -41.06 -5.40 38.27
N GLU A 4 -40.24 -6.37 37.89
CA GLU A 4 -39.03 -6.12 37.10
C GLU A 4 -39.45 -5.69 35.69
N GLN A 5 -39.28 -4.40 35.40
CA GLN A 5 -39.32 -3.89 34.04
C GLN A 5 -38.09 -4.41 33.29
N LYS A 6 -38.31 -5.40 32.41
CA LYS A 6 -37.35 -5.77 31.36
C LYS A 6 -37.04 -4.54 30.52
N GLN A 7 -35.86 -3.95 30.72
CA GLN A 7 -35.27 -3.03 29.75
C GLN A 7 -35.12 -3.78 28.43
N ALA A 8 -35.92 -3.41 27.44
CA ALA A 8 -35.72 -3.84 26.06
C ALA A 8 -34.34 -3.35 25.62
N LYS A 9 -33.43 -4.28 25.28
CA LYS A 9 -32.17 -3.96 24.61
C LYS A 9 -32.50 -3.23 23.31
N LYS A 10 -32.25 -1.91 23.27
CA LYS A 10 -32.29 -1.11 22.05
C LYS A 10 -31.38 -1.81 21.04
N ALA A 11 -31.91 -2.20 19.88
CA ALA A 11 -31.08 -2.74 18.80
C ALA A 11 -29.96 -1.75 18.49
N PRO A 12 -28.73 -2.20 18.20
CA PRO A 12 -27.64 -1.29 17.87
C PRO A 12 -28.07 -0.39 16.70
N GLU A 13 -27.86 0.93 16.83
CA GLU A 13 -28.15 1.92 15.78
C GLU A 13 -27.13 1.83 14.64
N GLY A 14 -27.02 0.66 13.98
CA GLY A 14 -26.04 0.40 12.94
C GLY A 14 -26.36 -0.82 12.09
N LYS A 15 -25.75 -0.87 10.90
CA LYS A 15 -25.79 -1.99 9.96
C LYS A 15 -24.82 -3.09 10.33
N SER A 16 -25.19 -4.32 10.03
CA SER A 16 -24.27 -5.47 10.11
C SER A 16 -23.57 -5.74 8.77
N TYR A 17 -22.42 -6.42 8.82
CA TYR A 17 -21.76 -6.92 7.61
C TYR A 17 -22.67 -7.86 6.80
N ASP A 18 -23.52 -8.66 7.45
CA ASP A 18 -24.44 -9.57 6.77
C ASP A 18 -25.54 -8.83 6.02
N GLU A 19 -26.04 -7.72 6.56
CA GLU A 19 -26.99 -6.86 5.85
C GLU A 19 -26.37 -6.24 4.60
N ILE A 20 -25.16 -5.69 4.73
CA ILE A 20 -24.43 -5.12 3.57
C ILE A 20 -24.14 -6.21 2.54
N ARG A 21 -23.71 -7.41 2.96
CA ARG A 21 -23.49 -8.55 2.06
C ARG A 21 -24.77 -8.96 1.32
N LYS A 22 -25.92 -9.00 1.99
CA LYS A 22 -27.22 -9.28 1.36
C LYS A 22 -27.57 -8.23 0.30
N LYS A 23 -27.37 -6.95 0.60
CA LYS A 23 -27.58 -5.87 -0.37
C LYS A 23 -26.64 -6.00 -1.58
N ILE A 24 -25.37 -6.34 -1.36
CA ILE A 24 -24.42 -6.61 -2.47
C ILE A 24 -24.92 -7.77 -3.33
N ALA A 25 -25.35 -8.87 -2.71
CA ALA A 25 -25.86 -10.05 -3.42
C ALA A 25 -27.14 -9.75 -4.23
N ASN A 26 -27.99 -8.85 -3.73
CA ASN A 26 -29.24 -8.47 -4.38
C ASN A 26 -29.07 -7.33 -5.41
N GLY A 27 -27.93 -6.66 -5.45
CA GLY A 27 -27.72 -5.47 -6.29
C GLY A 27 -28.31 -4.17 -5.72
N ASP A 28 -28.76 -4.17 -4.47
CA ASP A 28 -29.39 -3.03 -3.79
C ASP A 28 -28.39 -2.20 -2.97
N VAL A 29 -27.09 -2.51 -3.05
CA VAL A 29 -26.05 -1.84 -2.27
C VAL A 29 -25.84 -0.40 -2.75
N VAL A 30 -25.86 0.55 -1.82
CA VAL A 30 -25.52 1.94 -2.12
C VAL A 30 -24.03 2.15 -1.88
N VAL A 31 -23.30 2.37 -2.97
CA VAL A 31 -21.85 2.59 -2.95
C VAL A 31 -21.57 4.02 -3.37
N MET A 32 -20.70 4.71 -2.64
CA MET A 32 -20.20 6.05 -3.00
C MET A 32 -18.67 6.06 -2.98
N THR A 33 -18.06 6.87 -3.83
CA THR A 33 -16.65 7.24 -3.65
C THR A 33 -16.48 8.10 -2.40
N ALA A 34 -15.25 8.13 -1.88
CA ALA A 34 -14.89 8.97 -0.75
C ALA A 34 -15.24 10.46 -0.96
N GLU A 35 -15.17 10.96 -2.19
CA GLU A 35 -15.51 12.35 -2.55
C GLU A 35 -17.03 12.55 -2.56
N GLU A 36 -17.78 11.69 -3.26
CA GLU A 36 -19.25 11.74 -3.29
C GLU A 36 -19.85 11.63 -1.88
N PHE A 37 -19.29 10.76 -1.05
CA PHE A 37 -19.75 10.57 0.32
C PHE A 37 -19.59 11.82 1.18
N LYS A 38 -18.47 12.55 1.04
CA LYS A 38 -18.22 13.79 1.77
C LYS A 38 -19.19 14.89 1.35
N GLU A 39 -19.45 15.02 0.05
CA GLU A 39 -20.46 15.95 -0.46
C GLU A 39 -21.86 15.60 0.05
N PHE A 40 -22.20 14.31 0.06
CA PHE A 40 -23.46 13.82 0.62
C PHE A 40 -23.60 14.18 2.10
N VAL A 41 -22.56 13.95 2.92
CA VAL A 41 -22.56 14.29 4.34
C VAL A 41 -22.67 15.80 4.57
N ARG A 42 -22.06 16.63 3.72
CA ARG A 42 -22.17 18.10 3.82
C ARG A 42 -23.62 18.58 3.69
N GLY A 43 -24.40 17.98 2.78
CA GLY A 43 -25.81 18.33 2.57
C GLY A 43 -26.80 17.64 3.51
N ASN A 44 -26.48 16.43 4.01
CA ASN A 44 -27.45 15.53 4.65
C ASN A 44 -27.10 15.15 6.10
N GLY A 45 -25.86 15.36 6.54
CA GLY A 45 -25.35 14.94 7.84
C GLY A 45 -24.96 13.46 7.93
N THR A 46 -24.13 13.14 8.91
CA THR A 46 -23.57 11.80 9.16
C THR A 46 -24.62 10.75 9.46
N LYS A 47 -25.66 11.10 10.22
CA LYS A 47 -26.75 10.18 10.57
C LYS A 47 -27.52 9.66 9.37
N LYS A 48 -27.85 10.55 8.41
CA LYS A 48 -28.55 10.17 7.18
C LYS A 48 -27.63 9.36 6.28
N ALA A 49 -26.37 9.79 6.13
CA ALA A 49 -25.36 9.06 5.37
C ALA A 49 -25.14 7.64 5.89
N ALA A 50 -25.06 7.46 7.22
CA ALA A 50 -24.94 6.16 7.85
C ALA A 50 -26.10 5.22 7.55
N LYS A 51 -27.32 5.76 7.40
CA LYS A 51 -28.51 4.98 7.09
C LYS A 51 -28.61 4.60 5.61
N GLU A 52 -28.24 5.51 4.72
CA GLU A 52 -28.50 5.40 3.27
C GLU A 52 -27.33 4.81 2.47
N VAL A 53 -26.09 5.08 2.87
CA VAL A 53 -24.89 4.62 2.14
C VAL A 53 -24.34 3.38 2.81
N ASP A 54 -24.14 2.29 2.05
CA ASP A 54 -23.66 1.02 2.58
C ASP A 54 -22.14 0.89 2.56
N VAL A 55 -21.49 1.40 1.52
CA VAL A 55 -20.05 1.28 1.31
C VAL A 55 -19.47 2.58 0.77
N VAL A 56 -18.31 2.98 1.30
CA VAL A 56 -17.50 4.07 0.77
C VAL A 56 -16.23 3.50 0.16
N THR A 57 -15.97 3.78 -1.12
CA THR A 57 -14.73 3.38 -1.79
C THR A 57 -13.66 4.45 -1.59
N THR A 58 -12.51 4.01 -1.07
CA THR A 58 -11.34 4.84 -0.78
C THR A 58 -10.16 4.36 -1.60
N GLY A 59 -9.13 5.19 -1.76
CA GLY A 59 -7.97 4.78 -2.51
C GLY A 59 -6.76 5.68 -2.35
N THR A 60 -5.63 5.16 -2.80
CA THR A 60 -4.35 5.85 -2.89
C THR A 60 -3.58 5.33 -4.09
N PHE A 61 -2.86 6.23 -4.75
CA PHE A 61 -1.83 5.89 -5.73
C PHE A 61 -0.62 6.75 -5.40
N GLY A 62 0.49 6.11 -5.03
CA GLY A 62 1.68 6.83 -4.59
C GLY A 62 2.91 5.95 -4.61
N ALA A 63 4.08 6.57 -4.39
CA ALA A 63 5.34 5.87 -4.35
C ALA A 63 5.45 5.01 -3.08
N MET A 64 5.52 3.70 -3.27
CA MET A 64 5.58 2.71 -2.20
C MET A 64 6.89 1.92 -2.32
N CYS A 65 7.95 2.46 -1.71
CA CYS A 65 9.27 1.85 -1.75
C CYS A 65 9.33 0.47 -1.05
N SER A 66 8.48 0.25 -0.05
CA SER A 66 8.37 -1.00 0.70
C SER A 66 7.49 -2.05 0.01
N SER A 67 7.60 -2.10 -1.31
CA SER A 67 6.91 -3.04 -2.20
C SER A 67 7.92 -4.00 -2.87
N GLY A 68 7.42 -5.10 -3.38
CA GLY A 68 8.21 -6.08 -4.11
C GLY A 68 7.37 -7.22 -4.63
N ALA A 69 8.02 -8.19 -5.27
CA ALA A 69 7.36 -9.39 -5.77
C ALA A 69 8.22 -10.61 -5.53
N TYR A 70 7.59 -11.73 -5.16
CA TYR A 70 8.26 -13.03 -5.20
C TYR A 70 7.77 -13.84 -6.38
N PHE A 71 8.66 -14.72 -6.84
CA PHE A 71 8.47 -15.55 -8.01
C PHE A 71 8.83 -16.99 -7.71
N ASN A 72 8.15 -17.90 -8.39
CA ASN A 72 8.61 -19.27 -8.58
C ASN A 72 8.75 -19.49 -10.09
N PHE A 73 9.97 -19.74 -10.54
CA PHE A 73 10.29 -19.79 -11.97
C PHE A 73 10.01 -21.15 -12.61
N GLY A 74 9.74 -22.19 -11.80
CA GLY A 74 9.79 -23.58 -12.25
C GLY A 74 11.22 -24.09 -12.46
N HIS A 75 11.37 -25.41 -12.52
CA HIS A 75 12.68 -26.02 -12.77
C HIS A 75 13.02 -26.07 -14.26
N ALA A 76 14.30 -25.88 -14.56
CA ALA A 76 14.90 -26.30 -15.82
C ALA A 76 15.16 -27.81 -15.82
N ASP A 77 15.51 -28.34 -16.98
CA ASP A 77 16.02 -29.72 -17.12
C ASP A 77 17.46 -29.69 -17.67
N PRO A 78 18.46 -30.20 -16.96
CA PRO A 78 18.41 -30.67 -15.57
C PRO A 78 18.07 -29.57 -14.54
N PRO A 79 17.58 -29.94 -13.33
CA PRO A 79 17.11 -28.99 -12.34
C PRO A 79 18.25 -28.18 -11.69
N ILE A 80 17.89 -26.98 -11.24
CA ILE A 80 18.79 -25.98 -10.64
C ILE A 80 18.29 -25.55 -9.25
N LYS A 81 19.21 -25.33 -8.32
CA LYS A 81 18.98 -24.65 -7.05
C LYS A 81 19.65 -23.28 -7.09
N MET A 82 18.91 -22.27 -7.50
CA MET A 82 19.39 -20.91 -7.72
C MET A 82 19.95 -20.32 -6.41
N ASN A 83 21.20 -19.87 -6.45
CA ASN A 83 21.91 -19.25 -5.34
C ASN A 83 22.02 -17.73 -5.51
N LYS A 84 22.24 -17.26 -6.74
CA LYS A 84 22.15 -15.84 -7.11
C LYS A 84 21.22 -15.72 -8.30
N VAL A 85 20.33 -14.73 -8.28
CA VAL A 85 19.32 -14.51 -9.31
C VAL A 85 19.35 -13.04 -9.72
N TRP A 86 19.21 -12.80 -11.01
CA TRP A 86 19.02 -11.48 -11.59
C TRP A 86 17.84 -11.51 -12.57
N LEU A 87 17.03 -10.47 -12.53
CA LEU A 87 15.94 -10.20 -13.47
C LEU A 87 16.25 -8.90 -14.21
N ASP A 88 16.53 -8.99 -15.51
CA ASP A 88 17.03 -7.88 -16.34
C ASP A 88 18.23 -7.14 -15.71
N GLY A 89 19.16 -7.91 -15.14
CA GLY A 89 20.36 -7.38 -14.50
C GLY A 89 20.14 -6.82 -13.09
N ILE A 90 18.90 -6.76 -12.60
CA ILE A 90 18.58 -6.37 -11.23
C ILE A 90 18.66 -7.60 -10.32
N PRO A 91 19.45 -7.59 -9.24
CA PRO A 91 19.48 -8.68 -8.28
C PRO A 91 18.09 -9.00 -7.72
N ALA A 92 17.79 -10.27 -7.56
CA ALA A 92 16.65 -10.74 -6.79
C ALA A 92 17.15 -11.66 -5.68
N TYR A 93 16.63 -11.48 -4.47
CA TYR A 93 17.02 -12.27 -3.32
C TYR A 93 16.59 -13.72 -3.48
N ALA A 94 17.57 -14.60 -3.64
CA ALA A 94 17.39 -16.05 -3.62
C ALA A 94 17.45 -16.59 -2.16
N GLY A 95 17.62 -17.90 -1.97
CA GLY A 95 17.75 -18.48 -0.63
C GLY A 95 16.44 -18.71 0.12
N ILE A 96 15.30 -18.51 -0.57
CA ILE A 96 13.96 -18.84 -0.04
C ILE A 96 13.57 -20.28 -0.41
N ALA A 97 13.98 -20.76 -1.59
CA ALA A 97 13.87 -22.16 -2.05
C ALA A 97 14.71 -22.35 -3.34
N ALA A 98 14.51 -23.45 -4.08
CA ALA A 98 15.38 -23.82 -5.20
C ALA A 98 15.22 -22.96 -6.46
N VAL A 99 14.00 -22.51 -6.76
CA VAL A 99 13.68 -21.71 -7.96
C VAL A 99 12.80 -20.51 -7.60
N ASP A 100 12.99 -20.02 -6.38
CA ASP A 100 12.21 -18.95 -5.79
C ASP A 100 13.12 -17.76 -5.51
N ALA A 101 12.64 -16.56 -5.85
CA ALA A 101 13.35 -15.32 -5.56
C ALA A 101 12.39 -14.18 -5.23
N TYR A 102 12.86 -13.21 -4.45
CA TYR A 102 12.15 -11.98 -4.12
C TYR A 102 12.87 -10.77 -4.73
N LEU A 103 12.16 -9.97 -5.53
CA LEU A 103 12.64 -8.73 -6.11
C LEU A 103 12.06 -7.54 -5.34
N GLY A 104 12.91 -6.76 -4.67
CA GLY A 104 12.50 -5.53 -4.01
C GLY A 104 12.31 -4.39 -5.02
N ALA A 105 11.27 -3.56 -4.84
CA ALA A 105 11.00 -2.42 -5.72
C ALA A 105 12.16 -1.41 -5.78
N THR A 106 12.91 -1.27 -4.69
CA THR A 106 14.04 -0.35 -4.55
C THR A 106 15.38 -0.92 -5.01
N GLU A 107 15.44 -2.20 -5.38
CA GLU A 107 16.69 -2.86 -5.74
C GLU A 107 17.27 -2.23 -7.02
N LEU A 108 18.57 -1.95 -7.01
CA LEU A 108 19.31 -1.40 -8.15
C LEU A 108 20.21 -2.48 -8.74
N ASP A 109 20.71 -2.23 -9.96
CA ASP A 109 21.80 -3.03 -10.47
C ASP A 109 23.10 -2.84 -9.65
N GLU A 110 24.10 -3.69 -9.90
CA GLU A 110 25.40 -3.63 -9.21
C GLU A 110 26.17 -2.32 -9.47
N SER A 111 25.81 -1.56 -10.52
CA SER A 111 26.39 -0.24 -10.81
C SER A 111 25.72 0.90 -10.03
N ASN A 112 24.66 0.58 -9.26
CA ASN A 112 23.78 1.55 -8.61
C ASN A 112 23.11 2.52 -9.59
N ASN A 113 22.75 2.04 -10.78
CA ASN A 113 22.01 2.85 -11.74
C ASN A 113 20.59 3.14 -11.21
N MET A 114 20.37 4.38 -10.80
CA MET A 114 19.09 4.82 -10.23
C MET A 114 17.94 4.90 -11.25
N LEU A 115 18.23 4.85 -12.57
CA LEU A 115 17.23 5.04 -13.62
C LEU A 115 16.34 3.82 -13.83
N HIS A 116 16.84 2.62 -13.55
CA HIS A 116 16.12 1.37 -13.75
C HIS A 116 16.46 0.40 -12.63
N GLY A 117 15.43 -0.21 -12.03
CA GLY A 117 15.60 -1.10 -10.89
C GLY A 117 14.40 -2.01 -10.70
N GLY A 118 14.27 -2.63 -9.54
CA GLY A 118 13.29 -3.70 -9.33
C GLY A 118 11.85 -3.28 -9.60
N ALA A 119 11.46 -2.05 -9.29
CA ALA A 119 10.13 -1.53 -9.61
C ALA A 119 9.84 -1.49 -11.12
N HIS A 120 10.85 -1.18 -11.94
CA HIS A 120 10.71 -1.10 -13.40
C HIS A 120 10.62 -2.50 -14.01
N VAL A 121 11.39 -3.47 -13.48
CA VAL A 121 11.26 -4.88 -13.86
C VAL A 121 9.87 -5.42 -13.51
N ILE A 122 9.33 -5.07 -12.32
CA ILE A 122 7.96 -5.44 -11.92
C ILE A 122 6.94 -4.83 -12.89
N GLU A 123 7.05 -3.54 -13.23
CA GLU A 123 6.16 -2.89 -14.20
C GLU A 123 6.25 -3.56 -15.58
N ASP A 124 7.46 -3.89 -16.04
CA ASP A 124 7.68 -4.53 -17.34
C ASP A 124 7.05 -5.92 -17.42
N LEU A 125 7.14 -6.71 -16.35
CA LEU A 125 6.41 -7.98 -16.22
C LEU A 125 4.89 -7.77 -16.30
N VAL A 126 4.36 -6.78 -15.58
CA VAL A 126 2.92 -6.45 -15.58
C VAL A 126 2.44 -5.97 -16.96
N LYS A 127 3.30 -5.28 -17.73
CA LYS A 127 3.06 -4.94 -19.14
C LYS A 127 3.11 -6.15 -20.08
N GLY A 128 3.43 -7.34 -19.57
CA GLY A 128 3.54 -8.57 -20.33
C GLY A 128 4.85 -8.71 -21.09
N LYS A 129 5.88 -7.90 -20.78
CA LYS A 129 7.20 -8.05 -21.38
C LYS A 129 7.89 -9.30 -20.85
N ALA A 130 8.74 -9.88 -21.69
CA ALA A 130 9.68 -10.91 -21.26
C ALA A 130 10.89 -10.25 -20.60
N VAL A 131 11.31 -10.78 -19.46
CA VAL A 131 12.44 -10.32 -18.64
C VAL A 131 13.50 -11.41 -18.61
N ARG A 132 14.77 -11.04 -18.76
CA ARG A 132 15.89 -11.98 -18.72
C ARG A 132 16.11 -12.48 -17.30
N LEU A 133 15.95 -13.78 -17.08
CA LEU A 133 16.34 -14.48 -15.87
C LEU A 133 17.75 -15.02 -16.04
N LYS A 134 18.67 -14.53 -15.22
CA LYS A 134 19.99 -15.14 -15.04
C LYS A 134 20.09 -15.69 -13.63
N ALA A 135 20.59 -16.91 -13.47
CA ALA A 135 20.89 -17.44 -12.15
C ALA A 135 22.13 -18.32 -12.15
N THR A 136 22.84 -18.30 -11.02
CA THR A 136 23.97 -19.19 -10.75
C THR A 136 23.70 -20.03 -9.50
N ALA A 137 24.29 -21.22 -9.46
CA ALA A 137 24.10 -22.24 -8.43
C ALA A 137 25.42 -22.98 -8.20
N TYR A 138 25.61 -23.49 -6.98
CA TYR A 138 26.80 -24.27 -6.62
C TYR A 138 26.75 -25.72 -7.13
N GLY A 139 25.57 -26.19 -7.51
CA GLY A 139 25.31 -27.56 -7.98
C GLY A 139 25.27 -28.58 -6.84
N THR A 140 24.32 -29.50 -6.90
CA THR A 140 24.18 -30.64 -5.98
C THR A 140 23.73 -31.88 -6.75
N ASP A 141 23.73 -33.05 -6.14
CA ASP A 141 23.23 -34.28 -6.77
C ASP A 141 21.76 -34.14 -7.20
N CYS A 142 20.92 -33.48 -6.39
CA CYS A 142 19.51 -33.20 -6.74
C CYS A 142 19.32 -32.06 -7.75
N TYR A 143 20.33 -31.21 -7.94
CA TYR A 143 20.24 -29.96 -8.72
C TYR A 143 21.58 -29.73 -9.43
N PRO A 144 21.92 -30.55 -10.45
CA PRO A 144 23.27 -30.56 -11.01
C PRO A 144 23.53 -29.34 -11.90
N ARG A 145 22.50 -28.65 -12.41
CA ARG A 145 22.65 -27.44 -13.21
C ARG A 145 23.20 -26.30 -12.35
N LYS A 146 24.27 -25.67 -12.83
CA LYS A 146 24.96 -24.56 -12.15
C LYS A 146 24.61 -23.17 -12.68
N GLU A 147 24.08 -23.09 -13.90
CA GLU A 147 23.75 -21.83 -14.55
C GLU A 147 22.49 -21.92 -15.38
N ILE A 148 21.76 -20.82 -15.44
CA ILE A 148 20.64 -20.61 -16.36
C ILE A 148 20.65 -19.15 -16.82
N ASP A 149 20.35 -18.96 -18.10
CA ASP A 149 20.22 -17.67 -18.76
C ASP A 149 19.10 -17.80 -19.80
N THR A 150 17.95 -17.21 -19.50
CA THR A 150 16.71 -17.39 -20.28
C THR A 150 15.80 -16.18 -20.12
N TYR A 151 14.64 -16.19 -20.77
CA TYR A 151 13.61 -15.18 -20.61
C TYR A 151 12.36 -15.77 -19.95
N ILE A 152 11.77 -15.00 -19.06
CA ILE A 152 10.51 -15.32 -18.37
C ILE A 152 9.48 -14.22 -18.58
N SER A 153 8.21 -14.53 -18.40
CA SER A 153 7.12 -13.57 -18.31
C SER A 153 6.11 -14.03 -17.27
N LEU A 154 5.14 -13.19 -16.93
CA LEU A 154 4.04 -13.58 -16.03
C LEU A 154 3.24 -14.80 -16.56
N LYS A 155 3.29 -15.09 -17.86
CA LYS A 155 2.65 -16.26 -18.48
C LYS A 155 3.46 -17.55 -18.31
N THR A 156 4.78 -17.47 -18.16
CA THR A 156 5.67 -18.64 -18.16
C THR A 156 6.11 -19.07 -16.76
N VAL A 157 6.12 -18.16 -15.79
CA VAL A 157 6.44 -18.50 -14.38
C VAL A 157 5.26 -19.20 -13.72
N ASN A 158 5.53 -20.06 -12.73
CA ASN A 158 4.48 -20.75 -11.98
C ASN A 158 3.71 -19.77 -11.08
N GLN A 159 4.44 -18.99 -10.28
CA GLN A 159 3.89 -17.98 -9.40
C GLN A 159 4.62 -16.64 -9.59
N ALA A 160 3.84 -15.56 -9.52
CA ALA A 160 4.33 -14.20 -9.43
C ALA A 160 3.38 -13.44 -8.51
N VAL A 161 3.85 -13.01 -7.35
CA VAL A 161 2.99 -12.47 -6.29
C VAL A 161 3.58 -11.16 -5.82
N MET A 162 2.77 -10.11 -5.86
CA MET A 162 3.13 -8.84 -5.22
C MET A 162 3.02 -9.02 -3.72
N PHE A 163 4.11 -8.72 -3.02
CA PHE A 163 4.19 -8.82 -1.57
C PHE A 163 4.81 -7.54 -1.03
N ASN A 164 3.97 -6.70 -0.43
CA ASN A 164 4.38 -5.39 0.05
C ASN A 164 4.35 -5.39 1.56
N MET A 165 5.53 -5.29 2.18
CA MET A 165 5.68 -5.33 3.64
C MET A 165 5.18 -4.07 4.35
N ARG A 166 4.93 -2.98 3.61
CA ARG A 166 4.34 -1.74 4.13
C ARG A 166 3.84 -0.84 3.01
N ASN A 167 2.55 -0.54 3.00
CA ASN A 167 1.84 0.33 2.08
C ASN A 167 0.79 1.16 2.83
N CYS A 168 0.03 1.99 2.12
CA CYS A 168 -1.10 2.76 2.66
C CYS A 168 -0.79 3.48 3.98
N TYR A 169 0.33 4.19 4.07
CA TYR A 169 0.74 4.82 5.32
C TYR A 169 -0.29 5.90 5.76
N GLN A 170 -0.72 5.82 7.01
CA GLN A 170 -1.67 6.75 7.62
C GLN A 170 -0.95 8.05 8.03
N ASN A 171 -1.40 9.17 7.46
CA ASN A 171 -0.90 10.53 7.67
C ASN A 171 0.64 10.64 7.75
N TYR A 172 1.30 10.33 6.63
CA TYR A 172 2.75 10.37 6.54
C TYR A 172 3.32 11.78 6.80
N ALA A 173 4.65 11.85 6.96
CA ALA A 173 5.36 13.07 7.26
C ALA A 173 5.32 14.07 6.10
N THR A 174 5.44 15.36 6.44
CA THR A 174 5.77 16.41 5.48
C THR A 174 7.24 16.78 5.62
N GLY A 175 7.98 16.73 4.52
CA GLY A 175 9.39 17.10 4.46
C GLY A 175 9.59 18.53 3.97
N THR A 176 10.50 19.26 4.61
CA THR A 176 11.04 20.54 4.14
C THR A 176 12.56 20.58 4.39
N ASN A 177 13.21 21.69 4.04
CA ASN A 177 14.66 21.82 4.08
C ASN A 177 15.08 23.24 4.44
N SER A 178 15.69 23.42 5.62
CA SER A 178 16.20 24.73 6.06
C SER A 178 17.57 25.09 5.49
N SER A 179 18.31 24.15 4.90
CA SER A 179 19.68 24.39 4.43
C SER A 179 19.74 25.22 3.15
N ALA A 180 20.92 25.75 2.85
CA ALA A 180 21.20 26.51 1.62
C ALA A 180 21.30 25.65 0.34
N ARG A 181 21.20 24.31 0.43
CA ARG A 181 21.34 23.41 -0.72
C ARG A 181 20.06 22.62 -0.98
N THR A 182 19.81 22.25 -2.24
CA THR A 182 18.71 21.35 -2.60
C THR A 182 18.98 19.94 -2.07
N LEU A 183 17.98 19.32 -1.45
CA LEU A 183 18.01 17.91 -1.06
C LEU A 183 17.20 17.07 -2.04
N TYR A 184 17.66 15.83 -2.26
CA TYR A 184 17.02 14.85 -3.12
C TYR A 184 16.58 13.67 -2.24
N THR A 185 15.28 13.43 -2.16
CA THR A 185 14.69 12.50 -1.18
C THR A 185 13.66 11.58 -1.83
N TYR A 186 13.16 10.60 -1.09
CA TYR A 186 12.03 9.77 -1.52
C TYR A 186 10.71 10.54 -1.68
N MET A 187 10.62 11.76 -1.15
CA MET A 187 9.49 12.66 -1.34
C MET A 187 9.67 13.59 -2.54
N GLY A 188 10.79 13.48 -3.27
CA GLY A 188 11.19 14.40 -4.32
C GLY A 188 12.22 15.43 -3.85
N LYS A 189 12.31 16.54 -4.60
CA LYS A 189 13.26 17.62 -4.33
C LYS A 189 12.74 18.51 -3.21
N LEU A 190 13.59 18.79 -2.22
CA LEU A 190 13.36 19.81 -1.22
C LEU A 190 14.28 21.00 -1.52
N LEU A 191 13.68 22.14 -1.80
CA LEU A 191 14.36 23.38 -2.16
C LEU A 191 15.04 23.99 -0.93
N PRO A 192 16.13 24.77 -1.11
CA PRO A 192 16.77 25.49 -0.02
C PRO A 192 15.82 26.40 0.77
N GLU A 193 16.20 26.73 2.00
CA GLU A 193 15.61 27.83 2.78
C GLU A 193 14.08 27.77 2.92
N PHE A 194 13.54 26.56 3.15
CA PHE A 194 12.11 26.28 3.24
C PHE A 194 11.32 26.63 1.96
N GLY A 195 11.98 26.65 0.80
CA GLY A 195 11.35 27.03 -0.47
C GLY A 195 10.22 26.10 -0.93
N ASN A 196 10.12 24.90 -0.36
CA ASN A 196 8.94 24.05 -0.52
C ASN A 196 8.72 23.09 0.68
N ALA A 197 7.57 22.43 0.66
CA ALA A 197 7.26 21.28 1.47
C ALA A 197 6.64 20.19 0.59
N THR A 198 7.02 18.94 0.80
CA THR A 198 6.48 17.76 0.09
C THR A 198 5.87 16.81 1.10
N PHE A 199 4.70 16.25 0.77
CA PHE A 199 4.00 15.29 1.62
C PHE A 199 3.60 14.07 0.79
N SER A 200 3.30 12.96 1.48
CA SER A 200 2.87 11.71 0.85
C SER A 200 1.61 11.20 1.54
N SER A 201 0.45 11.51 0.97
CA SER A 201 -0.83 10.92 1.35
C SER A 201 -1.84 11.18 0.24
N ALA A 202 -2.87 10.33 0.16
CA ALA A 202 -4.06 10.62 -0.63
C ALA A 202 -5.06 11.51 0.13
N GLY A 203 -4.68 12.04 1.30
CA GLY A 203 -5.50 12.98 2.08
C GLY A 203 -6.85 12.37 2.45
N GLU A 204 -7.91 13.12 2.17
CA GLU A 204 -9.29 12.78 2.50
C GLU A 204 -9.85 11.53 1.78
N ILE A 205 -9.21 11.05 0.71
CA ILE A 205 -9.61 9.80 0.03
C ILE A 205 -8.80 8.58 0.49
N SER A 206 -7.79 8.78 1.36
CA SER A 206 -6.91 7.70 1.83
C SER A 206 -7.65 6.67 2.67
N PRO A 207 -7.47 5.36 2.45
CA PRO A 207 -8.15 4.31 3.20
C PRO A 207 -8.01 4.43 4.72
N LEU A 208 -6.77 4.55 5.21
CA LEU A 208 -6.51 4.64 6.65
C LEU A 208 -6.90 6.00 7.26
N MET A 209 -7.15 7.04 6.44
CA MET A 209 -7.70 8.29 6.97
C MET A 209 -9.22 8.17 7.20
N ASN A 210 -9.90 7.38 6.37
CA ASN A 210 -11.35 7.15 6.44
C ASN A 210 -11.72 6.01 7.42
N ASP A 211 -10.77 5.15 7.79
CA ASP A 211 -10.88 4.20 8.92
C ASP A 211 -9.74 4.43 9.94
N PRO A 212 -9.77 5.54 10.70
CA PRO A 212 -8.63 6.02 11.47
C PRO A 212 -8.20 5.09 12.62
N TYR A 213 -9.10 4.22 13.07
CA TYR A 213 -8.91 3.26 14.15
C TYR A 213 -8.94 1.81 13.70
N TYR A 214 -8.87 1.56 12.38
CA TYR A 214 -8.79 0.21 11.81
C TYR A 214 -9.98 -0.69 12.20
N ARG A 215 -11.18 -0.10 12.29
CA ARG A 215 -12.42 -0.81 12.70
C ARG A 215 -12.84 -1.85 11.65
N THR A 216 -12.50 -1.63 10.39
CA THR A 216 -12.91 -2.46 9.23
C THR A 216 -11.75 -2.92 8.36
N ILE A 217 -10.61 -2.21 8.41
CA ILE A 217 -9.40 -2.56 7.67
C ILE A 217 -8.46 -3.34 8.59
N GLY A 218 -8.30 -4.64 8.34
CA GLY A 218 -7.42 -5.52 9.09
C GLY A 218 -7.03 -6.77 8.29
N ILE A 219 -6.43 -7.74 8.96
CA ILE A 219 -5.99 -8.99 8.30
C ILE A 219 -7.18 -9.67 7.62
N GLY A 220 -7.01 -10.05 6.36
CA GLY A 220 -8.04 -10.69 5.54
C GLY A 220 -8.99 -9.74 4.82
N THR A 221 -8.92 -8.42 5.07
CA THR A 221 -9.68 -7.43 4.30
C THR A 221 -9.30 -7.52 2.82
N ARG A 222 -10.31 -7.73 1.96
CA ARG A 222 -10.16 -7.69 0.50
C ARG A 222 -9.96 -6.26 0.05
N ILE A 223 -8.97 -6.04 -0.80
CA ILE A 223 -8.62 -4.72 -1.31
C ILE A 223 -8.46 -4.77 -2.83
N PHE A 224 -8.61 -3.61 -3.46
CA PHE A 224 -8.08 -3.40 -4.79
C PHE A 224 -6.56 -3.15 -4.65
N LEU A 225 -5.74 -3.93 -5.34
CA LEU A 225 -4.28 -3.84 -5.30
C LEU A 225 -3.74 -3.96 -6.73
N GLY A 226 -3.14 -2.88 -7.24
CA GLY A 226 -2.47 -2.89 -8.54
C GLY A 226 -3.39 -3.23 -9.72
N GLY A 227 -4.69 -2.97 -9.66
CA GLY A 227 -5.64 -3.36 -10.71
C GLY A 227 -6.36 -4.69 -10.48
N ALA A 228 -5.97 -5.43 -9.44
CA ALA A 228 -6.51 -6.76 -9.12
C ALA A 228 -7.08 -6.83 -7.71
N GLN A 229 -7.67 -7.97 -7.35
CA GLN A 229 -7.99 -8.27 -5.94
C GLN A 229 -6.69 -8.61 -5.18
N GLY A 230 -6.51 -7.97 -4.04
CA GLY A 230 -5.49 -8.30 -3.05
C GLY A 230 -6.09 -8.44 -1.65
N PHE A 231 -5.20 -8.62 -0.68
CA PHE A 231 -5.57 -8.77 0.73
C PHE A 231 -4.60 -8.03 1.64
N VAL A 232 -5.12 -7.49 2.74
CA VAL A 232 -4.29 -7.11 3.88
C VAL A 232 -3.84 -8.38 4.60
N ILE A 233 -2.54 -8.54 4.81
CA ILE A 233 -1.96 -9.73 5.46
C ILE A 233 -1.41 -9.45 6.85
N TRP A 234 -1.12 -8.19 7.17
CA TRP A 234 -0.51 -7.77 8.44
C TRP A 234 -0.59 -6.24 8.58
N GLU A 235 -0.21 -5.67 9.73
CA GLU A 235 -0.21 -4.20 9.94
C GLU A 235 0.87 -3.45 9.15
N GLY A 236 1.84 -4.17 8.60
CA GLY A 236 2.98 -3.59 7.89
C GLY A 236 4.04 -2.96 8.80
N THR A 237 5.24 -2.83 8.26
CA THR A 237 6.37 -2.31 9.04
C THR A 237 6.19 -0.82 9.38
N GLN A 238 6.79 -0.38 10.50
CA GLN A 238 6.65 0.99 11.03
C GLN A 238 5.23 1.41 11.46
N PHE A 239 4.30 0.45 11.56
CA PHE A 239 2.99 0.69 12.14
C PHE A 239 3.09 1.26 13.56
N ASN A 240 2.45 2.39 13.81
CA ASN A 240 2.40 3.03 15.12
C ASN A 240 0.99 3.59 15.41
N PRO A 241 0.14 2.87 16.17
CA PRO A 241 -1.22 3.33 16.42
C PRO A 241 -1.29 4.39 17.52
N GLY A 242 -0.27 4.49 18.38
CA GLY A 242 -0.24 5.30 19.60
C GLY A 242 0.16 6.77 19.38
N VAL A 243 -0.05 7.30 18.18
CA VAL A 243 0.26 8.71 17.91
C VAL A 243 -0.84 9.66 18.40
N PRO A 244 -0.51 10.93 18.70
CA PRO A 244 -1.51 11.94 19.00
C PRO A 244 -2.52 12.08 17.85
N ARG A 245 -3.79 12.18 18.22
CA ARG A 245 -4.92 12.36 17.30
C ARG A 245 -5.66 13.66 17.61
N THR A 246 -6.43 14.17 16.66
CA THR A 246 -7.42 15.23 16.90
C THR A 246 -8.59 14.67 17.73
N PRO A 247 -9.48 15.51 18.29
CA PRO A 247 -10.71 15.05 18.93
C PRO A 247 -11.58 14.17 18.01
N ASP A 248 -11.47 14.35 16.69
CA ASP A 248 -12.18 13.56 15.68
C ASP A 248 -11.44 12.28 15.25
N GLY A 249 -10.31 11.96 15.91
CA GLY A 249 -9.56 10.73 15.70
C GLY A 249 -8.53 10.75 14.57
N VAL A 250 -8.38 11.89 13.90
CA VAL A 250 -7.40 12.07 12.81
C VAL A 250 -5.99 12.07 13.40
N PRO A 251 -5.08 11.17 12.99
CA PRO A 251 -3.71 11.16 13.49
C PRO A 251 -3.00 12.44 13.08
N LYS A 252 -2.13 12.98 13.94
CA LYS A 252 -1.40 14.24 13.68
C LYS A 252 0.02 14.04 13.11
N ARG A 253 0.45 12.78 12.98
CA ARG A 253 1.79 12.38 12.51
C ARG A 253 1.74 10.94 11.97
N PRO A 254 2.82 10.41 11.36
CA PRO A 254 2.84 9.06 10.78
C PRO A 254 2.38 7.99 11.76
N ALA A 255 1.36 7.24 11.37
CA ALA A 255 0.65 6.31 12.25
C ALA A 255 0.65 4.88 11.69
N GLY A 256 -0.51 4.34 11.32
CA GLY A 256 -0.64 3.01 10.75
C GLY A 256 -0.09 2.85 9.33
N SER A 257 -0.06 1.60 8.89
CA SER A 257 0.28 1.15 7.55
C SER A 257 -0.46 -0.16 7.29
N LEU A 258 -0.25 -0.77 6.12
CA LEU A 258 -0.75 -2.12 5.79
C LEU A 258 0.35 -2.93 5.12
N ALA A 259 0.52 -4.19 5.50
CA ALA A 259 1.17 -5.18 4.63
C ALA A 259 0.11 -5.81 3.74
N VAL A 260 0.40 -5.94 2.44
CA VAL A 260 -0.57 -6.40 1.46
C VAL A 260 0.04 -7.44 0.52
N ILE A 261 -0.81 -8.36 0.05
CA ILE A 261 -0.45 -9.39 -0.93
C ILE A 261 -1.47 -9.42 -2.06
N GLY A 262 -1.04 -9.77 -3.27
CA GLY A 262 -1.93 -9.98 -4.41
C GLY A 262 -1.24 -10.71 -5.56
N ASP A 263 -2.05 -11.31 -6.43
CA ASP A 263 -1.55 -12.00 -7.62
C ASP A 263 -1.04 -10.98 -8.65
N LEU A 264 0.27 -10.94 -8.87
CA LEU A 264 0.90 -10.01 -9.82
C LEU A 264 0.45 -10.29 -11.25
N LYS A 265 0.06 -11.54 -11.57
CA LYS A 265 -0.39 -11.94 -12.90
C LYS A 265 -1.71 -11.31 -13.32
N GLN A 266 -2.50 -10.82 -12.37
CA GLN A 266 -3.81 -10.19 -12.60
C GLN A 266 -3.74 -8.66 -12.59
N MET A 267 -2.58 -8.08 -12.30
CA MET A 267 -2.41 -6.64 -12.13
C MET A 267 -2.36 -5.90 -13.46
N SER A 268 -2.65 -4.61 -13.42
CA SER A 268 -2.64 -3.71 -14.58
C SER A 268 -1.51 -2.70 -14.48
N PRO A 269 -0.83 -2.37 -15.60
CA PRO A 269 0.17 -1.32 -15.61
C PRO A 269 -0.40 0.04 -15.27
N ASP A 270 -1.70 0.28 -15.38
CA ASP A 270 -2.31 1.56 -14.96
C ASP A 270 -2.17 1.82 -13.46
N PHE A 271 -2.03 0.76 -12.67
CA PHE A 271 -1.97 0.80 -11.21
C PHE A 271 -0.66 0.26 -10.63
N VAL A 272 0.30 -0.15 -11.47
CA VAL A 272 1.64 -0.61 -11.09
C VAL A 272 2.66 0.03 -12.01
N ARG A 273 3.40 1.03 -11.50
CA ARG A 273 4.33 1.86 -12.29
C ARG A 273 5.71 1.92 -11.65
N GLY A 274 6.76 1.67 -12.42
CA GLY A 274 8.13 1.99 -12.02
C GLY A 274 8.28 3.52 -11.93
N LEU A 275 8.85 3.98 -10.84
CA LEU A 275 9.12 5.39 -10.59
C LEU A 275 10.61 5.61 -10.37
N THR A 276 11.15 6.68 -10.94
CA THR A 276 12.52 7.14 -10.70
C THR A 276 12.50 8.50 -10.03
N PHE A 277 13.05 8.57 -8.81
CA PHE A 277 13.28 9.82 -8.11
C PHE A 277 14.71 10.29 -8.37
N ALA A 278 14.84 11.50 -8.95
CA ALA A 278 16.12 12.08 -9.30
C ALA A 278 17.09 12.06 -8.10
N ARG A 279 18.26 11.44 -8.27
CA ARG A 279 19.32 11.28 -7.25
C ARG A 279 18.90 10.58 -5.95
N TYR A 280 17.74 9.93 -5.93
CA TYR A 280 17.29 9.12 -4.80
C TYR A 280 17.22 7.64 -5.17
N GLY A 281 16.65 7.31 -6.34
CA GLY A 281 16.55 5.93 -6.81
C GLY A 281 15.16 5.54 -7.28
N THR A 282 14.95 4.24 -7.40
CA THR A 282 13.72 3.63 -7.89
C THR A 282 12.68 3.41 -6.79
N SER A 283 11.41 3.46 -7.14
CA SER A 283 10.27 3.12 -6.28
C SER A 283 9.12 2.58 -7.12
N LEU A 284 8.10 1.99 -6.51
CA LEU A 284 6.94 1.46 -7.21
C LEU A 284 5.71 2.32 -6.89
N GLY A 285 5.10 2.91 -7.91
CA GLY A 285 3.76 3.48 -7.83
C GLY A 285 2.73 2.37 -7.82
N VAL A 286 1.98 2.23 -6.73
CA VAL A 286 0.96 1.18 -6.58
C VAL A 286 -0.38 1.79 -6.23
N GLY A 287 -1.42 1.40 -6.97
CA GLY A 287 -2.81 1.71 -6.66
C GLY A 287 -3.36 0.76 -5.61
N ILE A 288 -3.88 1.30 -4.51
CA ILE A 288 -4.57 0.53 -3.47
C ILE A 288 -5.92 1.18 -3.19
N GLY A 289 -6.98 0.38 -3.21
CA GLY A 289 -8.33 0.80 -2.87
C GLY A 289 -8.95 -0.09 -1.81
N VAL A 290 -9.73 0.50 -0.91
CA VAL A 290 -10.43 -0.23 0.14
C VAL A 290 -11.90 0.21 0.17
N ALA A 291 -12.79 -0.78 0.18
CA ALA A 291 -14.22 -0.56 0.35
C ALA A 291 -14.52 -0.58 1.86
N ILE A 292 -14.84 0.59 2.42
CA ILE A 292 -15.16 0.75 3.84
C ILE A 292 -16.67 0.56 4.03
N PRO A 293 -17.12 -0.48 4.75
CA PRO A 293 -18.53 -0.64 5.05
C PRO A 293 -18.94 0.39 6.11
N ILE A 294 -20.04 1.11 5.84
CA ILE A 294 -20.58 2.07 6.78
C ILE A 294 -21.48 1.33 7.76
N LEU A 295 -20.94 1.01 8.93
CA LEU A 295 -21.61 0.23 9.97
C LEU A 295 -22.49 1.10 10.87
N ASP A 296 -22.08 2.34 11.15
CA ASP A 296 -22.77 3.24 12.06
C ASP A 296 -22.45 4.70 11.75
N GLU A 297 -23.07 5.61 12.50
CA GLU A 297 -22.84 7.05 12.37
C GLU A 297 -21.39 7.46 12.66
N GLU A 298 -20.70 6.76 13.56
CA GLU A 298 -19.28 7.02 13.84
C GLU A 298 -18.41 6.68 12.63
N MET A 299 -18.66 5.55 11.97
CA MET A 299 -17.95 5.19 10.75
C MET A 299 -18.23 6.20 9.62
N ALA A 300 -19.49 6.64 9.49
CA ALA A 300 -19.85 7.71 8.56
C ALA A 300 -19.11 9.02 8.88
N LYS A 301 -18.97 9.38 10.16
CA LYS A 301 -18.20 10.56 10.58
C LYS A 301 -16.72 10.45 10.18
N HIS A 302 -16.11 9.28 10.33
CA HIS A 302 -14.70 9.08 9.93
C HIS A 302 -14.51 9.11 8.41
N CYS A 303 -15.41 8.52 7.63
CA CYS A 303 -15.37 8.58 6.17
C CYS A 303 -15.66 10.01 5.61
N ALA A 304 -16.16 10.91 6.45
CA ALA A 304 -16.42 12.31 6.12
C ALA A 304 -15.22 13.25 6.40
N VAL A 305 -14.05 12.73 6.78
CA VAL A 305 -12.85 13.55 7.05
C VAL A 305 -12.45 14.36 5.82
N THR A 306 -12.27 15.67 5.94
CA THR A 306 -11.84 16.54 4.83
C THR A 306 -10.38 16.98 5.01
N ASN A 307 -9.74 17.40 3.92
CA ASN A 307 -8.33 17.81 3.93
C ASN A 307 -8.02 18.91 4.95
N ASP A 308 -8.93 19.86 5.22
CA ASP A 308 -8.76 20.92 6.23
C ASP A 308 -8.72 20.40 7.67
N LYS A 309 -9.19 19.17 7.92
CA LYS A 309 -9.13 18.49 9.22
C LYS A 309 -7.88 17.63 9.38
N ILE A 310 -7.14 17.40 8.30
CA ILE A 310 -5.92 16.59 8.31
C ILE A 310 -4.73 17.49 8.63
N ILE A 311 -4.26 17.37 9.87
CA ILE A 311 -3.03 18.04 10.33
C ILE A 311 -1.90 17.02 10.23
N THR A 312 -0.73 17.44 9.72
CA THR A 312 0.48 16.62 9.62
C THR A 312 1.66 17.32 10.27
N ALA A 313 2.70 16.55 10.59
CA ALA A 313 3.93 17.06 11.18
C ALA A 313 4.93 17.43 10.08
N VAL A 314 5.47 18.66 10.16
CA VAL A 314 6.52 19.15 9.26
C VAL A 314 7.90 18.88 9.87
N PHE A 315 8.76 18.20 9.11
CA PHE A 315 10.12 17.87 9.52
C PHE A 315 11.16 18.47 8.58
N ASP A 316 12.25 18.96 9.14
CA ASP A 316 13.41 19.45 8.38
C ASP A 316 14.38 18.32 8.03
N TYR A 317 14.42 17.95 6.76
CA TYR A 317 15.29 16.88 6.25
C TYR A 317 16.75 17.29 6.15
N SER A 318 17.06 18.58 6.28
CA SER A 318 18.44 19.06 6.30
C SER A 318 19.22 18.55 7.51
N GLN A 319 18.51 18.26 8.62
CA GLN A 319 19.10 17.75 9.84
C GLN A 319 19.42 16.26 9.68
N PRO A 320 20.70 15.83 9.79
CA PRO A 320 21.10 14.44 9.63
C PRO A 320 20.83 13.62 10.91
N THR A 321 19.61 13.72 11.45
CA THR A 321 19.16 12.99 12.63
C THR A 321 17.90 12.20 12.32
N ARG A 322 17.75 11.04 12.94
CA ARG A 322 16.52 10.26 12.90
C ARG A 322 15.38 10.96 13.65
N SER A 323 15.69 11.56 14.79
CA SER A 323 14.73 12.16 15.71
C SER A 323 14.56 13.65 15.43
N ARG A 324 14.00 13.98 14.26
CA ARG A 324 13.74 15.37 13.87
C ARG A 324 12.65 15.97 14.74
N ALA A 325 12.90 17.18 15.24
CA ALA A 325 11.87 17.96 15.89
C ALA A 325 10.78 18.34 14.88
N VAL A 326 9.53 18.37 15.34
CA VAL A 326 8.41 18.88 14.56
C VAL A 326 8.54 20.41 14.53
N LEU A 327 8.63 20.99 13.34
CA LEU A 327 8.70 22.44 13.17
C LEU A 327 7.35 23.11 13.44
N ARG A 328 6.27 22.44 13.05
CA ARG A 328 4.88 22.85 13.22
C ARG A 328 3.95 21.65 13.06
#